data_AF-A0AAD7KAK6-F1
#
_entry.id   AF-A0AAD7KAK6-F1
#
_cell.length_a   1.000
_cell.length_b   1.000
_cell.length_c   1.000
_cell.angle_alpha   90.00
_cell.angle_beta   90.00
_cell.angle_gamma   90.00
#
_symmetry.space_group_name_H-M   'P 1'
#
loop_
_entity.id
_entity.type
_entity.pdbx_description
1 polymer ?
#
loop_
_entity_poly.entity_id
_entity_poly.type
_entity_poly.pdbx_seq_one_letter_code
_entity_poly.pdbx_strand_id
1 'polypeptide(L)'
;SDATTYSQTLMEEGSCRFPAFSSSDAVTLGLSIRKRFRSTSRHRQGKGLVISIQTIAGHPLFSCSVGDLGHLSGIGDISLDSWSAVEGMVNVVKRTGHSSYYVEKGMAAMGKTPKQMGLQGEFRVNGGAFPIWLENAPCCPIAIVACYSGSSKDDHQLVAATVRDYLRRLSKNTSSPTGPTV
;
A
#
# COMPACT_ATOMS: atom_id res chain seq x y z
N SER A 1 -20.04 -10.46 0.25
CA SER A 1 -20.19 -9.89 1.61
C SER A 1 -18.82 -9.48 2.12
N ASP A 2 -18.71 -8.64 3.16
CA ASP A 2 -17.41 -8.22 3.71
C ASP A 2 -16.54 -9.39 4.17
N ALA A 3 -17.16 -10.48 4.65
CA ALA A 3 -16.48 -11.72 4.99
C ALA A 3 -15.74 -12.36 3.78
N THR A 4 -16.36 -12.35 2.58
CA THR A 4 -15.71 -12.85 1.36
C THR A 4 -14.51 -11.98 0.97
N THR A 5 -14.68 -10.66 1.04
CA THR A 5 -13.61 -9.69 0.72
C THR A 5 -12.43 -9.83 1.70
N TYR A 6 -12.73 -10.04 2.98
CA TYR A 6 -11.74 -10.27 4.03
C TYR A 6 -10.86 -11.48 3.74
N SER A 7 -11.47 -12.65 3.45
CA SER A 7 -10.72 -13.86 3.11
C SER A 7 -9.90 -13.71 1.83
N GLN A 8 -10.43 -13.02 0.81
CA GLN A 8 -9.70 -12.74 -0.43
C GLN A 8 -8.47 -11.86 -0.20
N THR A 9 -8.61 -10.81 0.62
CA THR A 9 -7.52 -9.89 0.94
C THR A 9 -6.40 -10.64 1.67
N LEU A 10 -6.74 -11.54 2.60
CA LEU A 10 -5.75 -12.34 3.31
C LEU A 10 -4.97 -13.27 2.38
N MET A 11 -5.64 -13.91 1.42
CA MET A 11 -4.98 -14.75 0.42
C MET A 11 -4.04 -13.93 -0.49
N GLU A 12 -4.48 -12.74 -0.91
CA GLU A 12 -3.66 -11.82 -1.71
C GLU A 12 -2.40 -11.40 -0.95
N GLU A 13 -2.54 -10.97 0.31
CA GLU A 13 -1.43 -10.64 1.20
C GLU A 13 -0.48 -11.81 1.42
N GLY A 14 -1.01 -13.02 1.64
CA GLY A 14 -0.21 -14.23 1.83
C GLY A 14 0.65 -14.59 0.62
N SER A 15 0.14 -14.34 -0.59
CA SER A 15 0.85 -14.61 -1.85
C SER A 15 1.94 -13.60 -2.19
N CYS A 16 1.94 -12.42 -1.56
CA CYS A 16 2.90 -11.36 -1.84
C CYS A 16 4.12 -11.51 -0.93
N ARG A 17 5.12 -12.29 -1.38
CA ARG A 17 6.41 -12.46 -0.70
C ARG A 17 7.54 -12.08 -1.66
N PHE A 18 8.45 -11.25 -1.16
CA PHE A 18 9.61 -10.76 -1.90
C PHE A 18 10.81 -11.68 -1.62
N PRO A 19 11.60 -12.07 -2.65
CA PRO A 19 12.86 -12.79 -2.40
C PRO A 19 13.92 -11.88 -1.75
N ALA A 20 13.89 -10.59 -2.09
CA ALA A 20 14.69 -9.52 -1.47
C ALA A 20 13.96 -8.18 -1.68
N PHE A 21 14.31 -7.16 -0.89
CA PHE A 21 13.77 -5.81 -1.05
C PHE A 21 14.79 -4.75 -0.63
N SER A 22 15.15 -3.89 -1.56
CA SER A 22 16.11 -2.81 -1.41
C SER A 22 15.44 -1.43 -1.50
N SER A 23 16.20 -0.36 -1.22
CA SER A 23 15.75 1.00 -1.47
C SER A 23 15.47 1.27 -2.96
N SER A 24 16.22 0.66 -3.88
CA SER A 24 15.97 0.73 -5.33
C SER A 24 14.61 0.12 -5.69
N ASP A 25 14.26 -1.01 -5.06
CA ASP A 25 12.98 -1.67 -5.25
C ASP A 25 11.84 -0.78 -4.73
N ALA A 26 12.03 -0.13 -3.57
CA ALA A 26 11.07 0.84 -3.04
C ALA A 26 10.84 2.01 -4.00
N VAL A 27 11.90 2.61 -4.56
CA VAL A 27 11.76 3.69 -5.56
C VAL A 27 11.01 3.21 -6.80
N THR A 28 11.38 2.03 -7.32
CA THR A 28 10.73 1.46 -8.51
C THR A 28 9.26 1.16 -8.28
N LEU A 29 8.92 0.60 -7.11
CA LEU A 29 7.57 0.31 -6.70
C LEU A 29 6.75 1.60 -6.54
N GLY A 30 7.30 2.61 -5.86
CA GLY A 30 6.66 3.91 -5.65
C GLY A 30 6.36 4.63 -6.98
N LEU A 31 7.33 4.64 -7.90
CA LEU A 31 7.13 5.19 -9.24
C LEU A 31 6.09 4.41 -10.05
N SER A 32 6.01 3.09 -9.87
CA SER A 32 5.00 2.24 -10.52
C SER A 32 3.60 2.56 -10.02
N ILE A 33 3.42 2.76 -8.70
CA ILE A 33 2.15 3.20 -8.09
C ILE A 33 1.75 4.56 -8.67
N ARG A 34 2.67 5.53 -8.66
CA ARG A 34 2.45 6.86 -9.24
C ARG A 34 2.02 6.78 -10.70
N LYS A 35 2.72 5.99 -11.53
CA LYS A 35 2.39 5.81 -12.94
C LYS A 35 0.99 5.24 -13.11
N ARG A 36 0.61 4.22 -12.33
CA ARG A 36 -0.72 3.62 -12.38
C ARG A 36 -1.80 4.59 -11.95
N PHE A 37 -1.62 5.31 -10.84
CA PHE A 37 -2.60 6.30 -10.38
C PHE A 37 -2.88 7.37 -11.43
N ARG A 38 -1.84 7.90 -12.08
CA ARG A 38 -1.98 8.90 -13.15
C ARG A 38 -2.79 8.41 -14.36
N SER A 39 -2.89 7.10 -14.58
CA SER A 39 -3.69 6.53 -15.65
C SER A 39 -5.18 6.33 -15.29
N THR A 40 -5.55 6.52 -14.02
CA THR A 40 -6.94 6.33 -13.55
C THR A 40 -7.86 7.47 -13.95
N SER A 41 -9.17 7.20 -14.00
CA SER A 41 -10.20 8.24 -14.16
C SER A 41 -10.19 9.23 -13.00
N ARG A 42 -9.87 8.78 -11.79
CA ARG A 42 -9.83 9.61 -10.58
C ARG A 42 -8.81 10.74 -10.72
N HIS A 43 -7.61 10.44 -11.21
CA HIS A 43 -6.62 11.48 -11.48
C HIS A 43 -7.08 12.45 -12.58
N ARG A 44 -7.70 11.95 -13.66
CA ARG A 44 -8.29 12.82 -14.70
C ARG A 44 -9.40 13.73 -14.18
N GLN A 45 -10.05 13.35 -13.09
CA GLN A 45 -11.07 14.15 -12.39
C GLN A 45 -10.46 15.08 -11.31
N GLY A 46 -9.14 15.27 -11.32
CA GLY A 46 -8.46 16.18 -10.40
C GLY A 46 -8.27 15.62 -8.99
N LYS A 47 -8.32 14.30 -8.79
CA LYS A 47 -7.95 13.69 -7.51
C LYS A 47 -6.43 13.50 -7.40
N GLY A 48 -5.91 13.80 -6.22
CA GLY A 48 -4.53 13.57 -5.85
C GLY A 48 -4.33 12.28 -5.07
N LEU A 49 -3.08 11.91 -4.87
CA LEU A 49 -2.64 10.75 -4.10
C LEU A 49 -1.34 11.08 -3.38
N VAL A 50 -1.22 10.69 -2.12
CA VAL A 50 0.08 10.62 -1.43
C VAL A 50 0.56 9.17 -1.37
N ILE A 51 1.87 8.95 -1.49
CA ILE A 51 2.51 7.64 -1.47
C ILE A 51 3.66 7.69 -0.47
N SER A 52 3.73 6.70 0.41
CA SER A 52 4.85 6.47 1.33
C SER A 52 5.33 5.02 1.21
N ILE A 53 6.64 4.82 1.14
CA ILE A 53 7.27 3.53 1.36
C ILE A 53 8.35 3.73 2.40
N GLN A 54 8.31 2.93 3.45
CA GLN A 54 9.26 3.01 4.55
C GLN A 54 9.54 1.64 5.12
N THR A 55 10.69 1.50 5.77
CA THR A 55 10.99 0.30 6.56
C THR A 55 9.99 0.14 7.70
N ILE A 56 9.90 -1.07 8.28
CA ILE A 56 9.05 -1.30 9.45
C ILE A 56 9.45 -0.41 10.65
N ALA A 57 10.73 -0.03 10.75
CA ALA A 57 11.26 0.90 11.73
C ALA A 57 10.89 2.37 11.45
N GLY A 58 10.35 2.70 10.28
CA GLY A 58 9.96 4.06 9.91
C GLY A 58 11.00 4.85 9.12
N HIS A 59 12.13 4.24 8.71
CA HIS A 59 13.07 4.92 7.81
C HIS A 59 12.43 5.10 6.41
N PRO A 60 12.34 6.34 5.89
CA PRO A 60 11.72 6.61 4.60
C PRO A 60 12.58 6.05 3.46
N LEU A 61 11.93 5.37 2.52
CA LEU A 61 12.55 4.84 1.29
C LEU A 61 11.99 5.53 0.04
N PHE A 62 10.74 5.97 0.07
CA PHE A 62 10.09 6.73 -0.98
C PHE A 62 8.94 7.57 -0.40
N SER A 63 8.83 8.83 -0.80
CA SER A 63 7.71 9.71 -0.45
C SER A 63 7.35 10.57 -1.65
N CYS A 64 6.07 10.60 -2.03
CA CYS A 64 5.64 11.31 -3.24
C CYS A 64 4.17 11.72 -3.18
N SER A 65 3.91 13.00 -3.47
CA SER A 65 2.58 13.51 -3.81
C SER A 65 2.35 13.42 -5.32
N VAL A 66 1.12 13.09 -5.73
CA VAL A 66 0.71 12.97 -7.13
C VAL A 66 -0.55 13.80 -7.35
N GLY A 67 -0.46 14.73 -8.29
CA GLY A 67 -1.54 15.60 -8.74
C GLY A 67 -1.16 17.08 -8.63
N ASP A 68 -2.14 17.97 -8.73
CA ASP A 68 -1.94 19.41 -8.82
C ASP A 68 -2.10 20.06 -7.45
N LEU A 69 -1.01 20.59 -6.90
CA LEU A 69 -0.96 21.28 -5.59
C LEU A 69 -1.82 22.56 -5.51
N GLY A 70 -2.61 22.86 -6.55
CA GLY A 70 -3.55 23.95 -6.64
C GLY A 70 -4.26 23.91 -7.99
N HIS A 71 -5.53 23.51 -8.01
CA HIS A 71 -6.39 23.66 -9.18
C HIS A 71 -7.00 25.08 -9.19
N LEU A 72 -7.27 25.66 -10.37
CA LEU A 72 -7.88 26.99 -10.53
C LEU A 72 -9.24 27.16 -9.81
N SER A 73 -9.89 26.04 -9.45
CA SER A 73 -11.12 26.00 -8.67
C SER A 73 -10.91 26.13 -7.14
N GLY A 74 -9.67 26.22 -6.66
CA GLY A 74 -9.33 26.33 -5.25
C GLY A 74 -9.48 25.04 -4.43
N ILE A 75 -9.91 23.94 -5.05
CA ILE A 75 -10.02 22.63 -4.40
C ILE A 75 -8.67 21.92 -4.58
N GLY A 76 -7.87 21.88 -3.51
CA GLY A 76 -6.66 21.07 -3.44
C GLY A 76 -7.01 19.59 -3.61
N ASP A 77 -6.25 18.91 -4.46
CA ASP A 77 -6.41 17.50 -4.79
C ASP A 77 -5.89 16.56 -3.68
N ILE A 78 -4.99 17.08 -2.85
CA ILE A 78 -4.41 16.49 -1.64
C ILE A 78 -4.74 17.39 -0.45
N SER A 79 -5.41 16.84 0.57
CA SER A 79 -5.77 17.56 1.79
C SER A 79 -4.63 17.58 2.81
N LEU A 80 -4.69 18.51 3.78
CA LEU A 80 -3.77 18.54 4.93
C LEU A 80 -3.78 17.24 5.75
N ASP A 81 -4.91 16.51 5.77
CA ASP A 81 -5.06 15.22 6.49
C ASP A 81 -4.46 14.04 5.71
N SER A 82 -4.06 14.21 4.45
CA SER A 82 -3.65 13.08 3.60
C SER A 82 -2.43 12.34 4.14
N TRP A 83 -1.43 13.07 4.64
CA TRP A 83 -0.24 12.46 5.25
C TRP A 83 -0.53 11.85 6.62
N SER A 84 -1.35 12.51 7.45
CA SER A 84 -1.86 11.98 8.72
C SER A 84 -2.61 10.65 8.52
N ALA A 85 -3.43 10.55 7.46
CA ALA A 85 -4.10 9.32 7.10
C ALA A 85 -3.12 8.21 6.71
N VAL A 86 -2.06 8.53 5.95
CA VAL A 86 -0.99 7.58 5.61
C VAL A 86 -0.27 7.07 6.85
N GLU A 87 0.12 7.96 7.76
CA GLU A 87 0.77 7.60 9.03
C GLU A 87 -0.13 6.68 9.87
N GLY A 88 -1.42 7.02 9.96
CA GLY A 88 -2.37 6.20 10.68
C GLY A 88 -2.59 4.81 10.08
N MET A 89 -2.60 4.68 8.75
CA MET A 89 -2.70 3.38 8.08
C MET A 89 -1.41 2.57 8.24
N VAL A 90 -0.25 3.20 8.18
CA VAL A 90 1.04 2.57 8.50
C VAL A 90 1.00 1.99 9.91
N ASN A 91 0.52 2.74 10.90
CA ASN A 91 0.46 2.29 12.28
C ASN A 91 -0.44 1.06 12.44
N VAL A 92 -1.53 0.98 11.67
CA VAL A 92 -2.36 -0.23 11.59
C VAL A 92 -1.54 -1.43 11.09
N VAL A 93 -0.76 -1.26 10.02
CA VAL A 93 0.09 -2.35 9.50
C VAL A 93 1.17 -2.74 10.52
N LYS A 94 1.85 -1.76 11.15
CA LYS A 94 2.84 -2.03 12.21
C LYS A 94 2.26 -2.82 13.37
N ARG A 95 1.03 -2.49 13.77
CA ARG A 95 0.35 -3.12 14.92
C ARG A 95 -0.14 -4.53 14.62
N THR A 96 -0.58 -4.77 13.39
CA THR A 96 -1.33 -5.99 13.03
C THR A 96 -0.57 -6.95 12.12
N GLY A 97 0.46 -6.48 11.41
CA GLY A 97 1.16 -7.24 10.37
C GLY A 97 0.36 -7.42 9.07
N HIS A 98 -0.84 -6.86 8.99
CA HIS A 98 -1.78 -7.01 7.86
C HIS A 98 -2.03 -5.70 7.14
N SER A 99 -2.54 -5.75 5.90
CA SER A 99 -2.92 -4.53 5.20
C SER A 99 -4.02 -3.80 5.97
N SER A 100 -4.02 -2.49 5.87
CA SER A 100 -5.03 -1.65 6.52
C SER A 100 -6.44 -1.93 5.97
N TYR A 101 -6.55 -2.44 4.75
CA TYR A 101 -7.82 -2.86 4.14
C TYR A 101 -8.34 -4.17 4.72
N TYR A 102 -7.47 -5.16 4.95
CA TYR A 102 -7.85 -6.41 5.63
C TYR A 102 -8.40 -6.11 7.03
N VAL A 103 -7.71 -5.23 7.77
CA VAL A 103 -8.17 -4.81 9.10
C VAL A 103 -9.51 -4.08 9.02
N GLU A 104 -9.71 -3.20 8.03
CA GLU A 104 -10.99 -2.54 7.78
C GLU A 104 -12.13 -3.55 7.54
N LYS A 105 -11.91 -4.54 6.67
CA LYS A 105 -12.94 -5.54 6.34
C LYS A 105 -13.18 -6.54 7.46
N GLY A 106 -12.16 -6.92 8.20
CA GLY A 106 -12.30 -7.76 9.39
C GLY A 106 -13.10 -7.05 10.48
N MET A 107 -12.81 -5.77 10.71
CA MET A 107 -13.55 -4.93 11.65
C MET A 107 -15.03 -4.79 11.26
N ALA A 108 -15.31 -4.50 9.98
CA ALA A 108 -16.67 -4.41 9.46
C ALA A 108 -17.43 -5.75 9.57
N ALA A 109 -16.78 -6.87 9.20
CA ALA A 109 -17.37 -8.20 9.28
C ALA A 109 -17.70 -8.63 10.72
N MET A 110 -16.92 -8.17 11.71
CA MET A 110 -17.17 -8.41 13.14
C MET A 110 -18.19 -7.43 13.75
N GLY A 111 -18.65 -6.41 13.00
CA GLY A 111 -19.51 -5.34 13.53
C GLY A 111 -18.85 -4.53 14.65
N LYS A 112 -17.52 -4.48 14.70
CA LYS A 112 -16.75 -3.78 15.74
C LYS A 112 -16.38 -2.38 15.28
N THR A 113 -16.24 -1.49 16.24
CA THR A 113 -15.68 -0.14 16.03
C THR A 113 -14.16 -0.17 16.22
N PRO A 114 -13.42 0.82 15.68
CA PRO A 114 -11.98 0.96 15.93
C PRO A 114 -11.66 0.98 17.44
N LYS A 115 -12.53 1.61 18.25
CA LYS A 115 -12.43 1.63 19.72
C LYS A 115 -12.41 0.23 20.32
N GLN A 116 -13.34 -0.62 19.91
CA GLN A 116 -13.46 -2.00 20.40
C GLN A 116 -12.30 -2.89 19.95
N MET A 117 -11.57 -2.48 18.92
CA MET A 117 -10.35 -3.14 18.43
C MET A 117 -9.06 -2.56 19.03
N GLY A 118 -9.15 -1.55 19.89
CA GLY A 118 -7.98 -0.85 20.43
C GLY A 118 -7.23 0.01 19.40
N LEU A 119 -7.89 0.38 18.30
CA LEU A 119 -7.35 1.18 17.20
C LEU A 119 -7.90 2.61 17.30
N GLN A 120 -7.46 3.36 18.31
CA GLN A 120 -7.83 4.77 18.53
C GLN A 120 -6.61 5.70 18.50
N GLY A 121 -6.84 6.99 18.25
CA GLY A 121 -5.77 7.99 18.23
C GLY A 121 -4.99 7.93 16.92
N GLU A 122 -3.75 7.46 16.97
CA GLU A 122 -2.80 7.45 15.85
C GLU A 122 -3.08 6.39 14.77
N PHE A 123 -4.23 5.71 14.80
CA PHE A 123 -4.59 4.67 13.84
C PHE A 123 -5.66 5.16 12.87
N ARG A 124 -5.44 4.86 11.59
CA ARG A 124 -6.42 5.11 10.52
C ARG A 124 -6.77 3.80 9.83
N VAL A 125 -7.99 3.31 10.07
CA VAL A 125 -8.47 2.04 9.50
C VAL A 125 -9.14 2.32 8.14
N ASN A 126 -8.31 2.57 7.14
CA ASN A 126 -8.71 2.73 5.74
C ASN A 126 -7.79 1.88 4.86
N GLY A 127 -8.27 1.34 3.75
CA GLY A 127 -7.43 0.67 2.76
C GLY A 127 -6.41 1.62 2.12
N GLY A 128 -5.22 1.08 1.82
CA GLY A 128 -4.15 1.84 1.17
C GLY A 128 -2.75 1.49 1.68
N ALA A 129 -2.60 0.92 2.87
CA ALA A 129 -1.32 0.43 3.39
C ALA A 129 -1.20 -1.09 3.31
N PHE A 130 -0.05 -1.58 2.87
CA PHE A 130 0.21 -2.99 2.57
C PHE A 130 1.60 -3.41 3.07
N PRO A 131 1.72 -4.54 3.80
CA PRO A 131 2.99 -5.01 4.33
C PRO A 131 3.87 -5.64 3.25
N ILE A 132 5.17 -5.37 3.29
CA ILE A 132 6.18 -5.99 2.43
C ILE A 132 6.87 -7.07 3.24
N TRP A 133 6.62 -8.32 2.85
CA TRP A 133 7.16 -9.51 3.49
C TRP A 133 8.25 -10.13 2.64
N LEU A 134 9.29 -10.66 3.28
CA LEU A 134 10.28 -11.50 2.59
C LEU A 134 9.87 -12.97 2.67
N GLU A 135 10.29 -13.76 1.68
CA GLU A 135 10.13 -15.23 1.70
C GLU A 135 10.87 -15.87 2.88
N ASN A 136 12.01 -15.31 3.27
CA ASN A 136 12.89 -15.82 4.32
C ASN A 136 12.73 -15.11 5.68
N ALA A 137 11.75 -14.22 5.84
CA ALA A 137 11.50 -13.50 7.10
C ALA A 137 10.02 -13.60 7.53
N PRO A 138 9.61 -14.72 8.16
CA PRO A 138 8.21 -14.96 8.50
C PRO A 138 7.74 -14.24 9.77
N CYS A 139 8.64 -13.67 10.58
CA CYS A 139 8.30 -13.10 11.88
C CYS A 139 7.73 -11.68 11.81
N CYS A 140 8.15 -10.86 10.83
CA CYS A 140 7.64 -9.51 10.64
C CYS A 140 7.84 -9.02 9.19
N PRO A 141 6.98 -8.11 8.71
CA PRO A 141 7.24 -7.41 7.46
C PRO A 141 8.43 -6.48 7.62
N ILE A 142 9.22 -6.32 6.55
CA ILE A 142 10.44 -5.50 6.57
C ILE A 142 10.19 -4.05 6.18
N ALA A 143 9.11 -3.80 5.45
CA ALA A 143 8.71 -2.49 4.95
C ALA A 143 7.20 -2.40 4.80
N ILE A 144 6.70 -1.19 4.63
CA ILE A 144 5.29 -0.89 4.42
C ILE A 144 5.21 0.05 3.22
N VAL A 145 4.34 -0.28 2.27
CA VAL A 145 3.94 0.63 1.19
C VAL A 145 2.53 1.12 1.48
N ALA A 146 2.31 2.43 1.43
CA ALA A 146 1.04 3.05 1.69
C ALA A 146 0.73 4.10 0.63
N CYS A 147 -0.54 4.22 0.24
CA CYS A 147 -1.03 5.37 -0.49
C CYS A 147 -2.41 5.81 0.01
N TYR A 148 -2.74 7.08 -0.20
CA TYR A 148 -4.02 7.64 0.23
C TYR A 148 -4.53 8.68 -0.75
N SER A 149 -5.75 8.49 -1.24
CA SER A 149 -6.49 9.44 -2.07
C SER A 149 -7.95 9.59 -1.63
N GLY A 150 -8.28 9.07 -0.44
CA GLY A 150 -9.62 9.11 0.14
C GLY A 150 -10.57 8.00 -0.32
N SER A 151 -10.11 7.03 -1.13
CA SER A 151 -10.93 5.87 -1.53
C SER A 151 -10.25 4.58 -1.08
N SER A 152 -10.64 4.08 0.09
CA SER A 152 -10.04 2.90 0.73
C SER A 152 -9.88 1.70 -0.22
N LYS A 153 -10.97 1.35 -0.94
CA LYS A 153 -10.98 0.21 -1.85
C LYS A 153 -10.03 0.42 -3.03
N ASP A 154 -10.08 1.59 -3.65
CA ASP A 154 -9.26 1.88 -4.83
C ASP A 154 -7.78 2.00 -4.46
N ASP A 155 -7.47 2.59 -3.30
CA ASP A 155 -6.12 2.74 -2.77
C ASP A 155 -5.50 1.36 -2.47
N HIS A 156 -6.25 0.48 -1.81
CA HIS A 156 -5.82 -0.90 -1.59
C HIS A 156 -5.58 -1.64 -2.92
N GLN A 157 -6.55 -1.58 -3.85
CA GLN A 157 -6.42 -2.26 -5.14
C GLN A 157 -5.22 -1.75 -5.94
N LEU A 158 -4.98 -0.44 -5.93
CA LEU A 158 -3.84 0.18 -6.58
C LEU A 158 -2.51 -0.39 -6.04
N VAL A 159 -2.35 -0.43 -4.71
CA VAL A 159 -1.13 -0.92 -4.08
C VAL A 159 -0.97 -2.43 -4.29
N ALA A 160 -1.98 -3.22 -3.95
CA ALA A 160 -1.90 -4.67 -3.99
C ALA A 160 -1.69 -5.19 -5.42
N ALA A 161 -2.37 -4.61 -6.42
CA ALA A 161 -2.11 -4.95 -7.82
C ALA A 161 -0.71 -4.54 -8.28
N THR A 162 -0.17 -3.42 -7.79
CA THR A 162 1.18 -2.99 -8.14
C THR A 162 2.24 -3.88 -7.52
N VAL A 163 2.10 -4.24 -6.25
CA VAL A 163 2.98 -5.19 -5.56
C VAL A 163 2.98 -6.54 -6.28
N ARG A 164 1.79 -7.09 -6.58
CA ARG A 164 1.66 -8.36 -7.29
C ARG A 164 2.35 -8.34 -8.66
N ASP A 165 2.10 -7.30 -9.44
CA ASP A 165 2.71 -7.19 -10.77
C ASP A 165 4.22 -6.94 -10.72
N TYR A 166 4.70 -6.27 -9.67
CA TYR A 166 6.12 -6.08 -9.42
C TYR A 166 6.81 -7.42 -9.11
N LEU A 167 6.23 -8.23 -8.21
CA LEU A 167 6.72 -9.56 -7.89
C LEU A 167 6.75 -10.50 -9.11
N ARG A 168 5.71 -10.47 -9.95
CA ARG A 168 5.69 -11.22 -11.22
C ARG A 168 6.78 -10.82 -12.19
N ARG A 169 7.26 -9.57 -12.16
CA ARG A 169 8.38 -9.12 -12.98
C ARG A 169 9.71 -9.59 -12.40
N LEU A 170 9.86 -9.52 -11.08
CA LEU A 170 11.04 -10.05 -10.38
C LEU A 170 11.24 -11.54 -10.69
N SER A 171 10.18 -12.35 -10.57
CA SER A 171 10.28 -13.80 -10.83
C SER A 171 10.70 -14.13 -12.26
N LYS A 172 10.19 -13.38 -13.26
CA LYS A 172 10.60 -13.52 -14.67
C LYS A 172 12.07 -13.18 -14.90
N ASN A 173 12.59 -12.18 -14.19
CA ASN A 173 13.99 -11.77 -14.31
C ASN A 173 14.94 -12.77 -13.62
N THR A 174 14.48 -13.44 -12.56
CA THR A 174 15.25 -14.49 -11.88
C THR A 174 15.29 -15.80 -12.69
N SER A 175 14.23 -16.12 -13.45
CA SER A 175 14.20 -17.32 -14.30
C SER A 175 14.95 -17.19 -15.63
N SER A 176 15.62 -16.06 -15.88
CA SER A 176 16.51 -15.89 -17.04
C SER A 176 18.01 -15.82 -16.65
N PRO A 177 18.67 -16.95 -16.31
CA PRO A 177 20.12 -17.04 -16.40
C PRO A 177 20.56 -18.21 -17.29
N THR A 178 20.99 -17.90 -18.52
CA THR A 178 22.10 -18.54 -19.28
C THR A 178 22.16 -17.91 -20.67
N GLY A 179 22.89 -16.79 -20.77
CA GLY A 179 23.46 -16.38 -22.06
C GLY A 179 24.55 -17.38 -22.47
N PRO A 180 24.80 -17.57 -23.77
CA PRO A 180 25.66 -18.63 -24.26
C PRO A 180 27.09 -18.42 -23.77
N THR A 181 27.66 -19.48 -23.19
CA THR A 181 29.10 -19.58 -22.95
C THR A 181 29.78 -19.58 -24.30
N VAL A 182 30.66 -18.58 -24.54
CA VAL A 182 31.59 -18.55 -25.66
C VAL A 182 32.83 -19.34 -25.29
#